data_AF-A0A067S5V1-F1
#
_entry.id   AF-A0A067S5V1-F1
#
_cell.length_a   1.000
_cell.length_b   1.000
_cell.length_c   1.000
_cell.angle_alpha   90.00
_cell.angle_beta   90.00
_cell.angle_gamma   90.00
#
_symmetry.space_group_name_H-M   'P 1'
#
loop_
_entity.id
_entity.type
_entity.pdbx_description
1 polymer ?
#
loop_
_entity_poly.entity_id
_entity_poly.type
_entity_poly.pdbx_seq_one_letter_code
_entity_poly.pdbx_strand_id
1 'polypeptide(L)'
;MRKRIDQQKYERLLRYEADNRAVIKDYNFQPGDLVLVRNTTVEDSLDKKMKPRYLGPMIVIRRTLGGSYVVAEMNGAVWQHKVGAFRVIPYYARERIEVTGDILDLIDVSREGLDKILAGPEEIEDLGKRQRDYALEKVHLETDSDEEVDA
;
A
#
# COMPACT_ATOMS: atom_id res chain seq x y z
N MET A 1 -3.30 22.80 4.73
CA MET A 1 -4.69 22.51 5.15
C MET A 1 -5.37 21.70 4.04
N ARG A 2 -5.68 20.41 4.28
CA ARG A 2 -6.32 19.53 3.28
C ARG A 2 -7.72 20.09 2.97
N LYS A 3 -8.02 20.39 1.71
CA LYS A 3 -9.36 20.85 1.30
C LYS A 3 -10.21 19.63 0.97
N ARG A 4 -11.47 19.63 1.43
CA ARG A 4 -12.44 18.59 1.11
C ARG A 4 -12.68 18.59 -0.41
N ILE A 5 -12.73 17.40 -0.99
CA ILE A 5 -12.94 17.24 -2.43
C ILE A 5 -14.28 17.86 -2.86
N ASP A 6 -14.27 18.54 -4.00
CA ASP A 6 -15.46 19.05 -4.65
C ASP A 6 -16.43 17.91 -5.05
N GLN A 7 -17.73 18.16 -5.00
CA GLN A 7 -18.77 17.15 -5.18
C GLN A 7 -18.67 16.46 -6.55
N GLN A 8 -18.33 17.23 -7.60
CA GLN A 8 -18.14 16.68 -8.95
C GLN A 8 -17.01 15.65 -9.02
N LYS A 9 -15.90 15.91 -8.32
CA LYS A 9 -14.76 15.00 -8.25
C LYS A 9 -15.10 13.74 -7.47
N TYR A 10 -15.90 13.86 -6.41
CA TYR A 10 -16.39 12.71 -5.64
C TYR A 10 -17.27 11.80 -6.51
N GLU A 11 -18.22 12.37 -7.24
CA GLU A 11 -19.09 11.60 -8.14
C GLU A 11 -18.29 10.92 -9.26
N ARG A 12 -17.28 11.61 -9.82
CA ARG A 12 -16.38 11.03 -10.81
C ARG A 12 -15.58 9.86 -10.25
N LEU A 13 -15.08 9.95 -9.02
CA LEU A 13 -14.37 8.86 -8.35
C LEU A 13 -15.27 7.64 -8.13
N LEU A 14 -16.52 7.85 -7.70
CA LEU A 14 -17.49 6.77 -7.52
C LEU A 14 -17.82 6.07 -8.84
N ARG A 15 -18.02 6.83 -9.93
CA ARG A 15 -18.23 6.25 -11.27
C ARG A 15 -17.02 5.44 -11.72
N TYR A 16 -15.82 6.00 -11.57
CA TYR A 16 -14.58 5.33 -11.93
C TYR A 16 -14.39 4.00 -11.17
N GLU A 17 -14.69 3.99 -9.89
CA GLU A 17 -14.63 2.78 -9.06
C GLU A 17 -15.64 1.71 -9.51
N ALA A 18 -16.87 2.12 -9.85
CA ALA A 18 -17.89 1.23 -10.37
C ALA A 18 -17.49 0.63 -11.73
N ASP A 19 -17.02 1.48 -12.65
CA ASP A 19 -16.62 1.08 -14.01
C ASP A 19 -15.40 0.14 -13.98
N ASN A 20 -14.46 0.37 -13.06
CA ASN A 20 -13.21 -0.39 -12.96
C ASN A 20 -13.21 -1.44 -11.84
N ARG A 21 -14.39 -1.83 -11.34
CA ARG A 21 -14.52 -2.79 -10.23
C ARG A 21 -13.83 -4.13 -10.49
N ALA A 22 -13.73 -4.55 -11.76
CA ALA A 22 -13.03 -5.78 -12.14
C ALA A 22 -11.49 -5.68 -12.06
N VAL A 23 -10.95 -4.46 -12.13
CA VAL A 23 -9.51 -4.19 -12.19
C VAL A 23 -8.97 -3.74 -10.83
N ILE A 24 -9.72 -2.90 -10.11
CA ILE A 24 -9.35 -2.39 -8.80
C ILE A 24 -9.49 -3.52 -7.79
N LYS A 25 -8.35 -4.03 -7.33
CA LYS A 25 -8.28 -5.04 -6.27
C LYS A 25 -7.75 -4.40 -5.01
N ASP A 26 -8.57 -4.37 -3.97
CA ASP A 26 -8.15 -3.97 -2.63
C ASP A 26 -7.83 -5.23 -1.82
N TYR A 27 -6.55 -5.42 -1.50
CA TYR A 27 -6.09 -6.55 -0.72
C TYR A 27 -5.92 -6.14 0.74
N ASN A 28 -6.56 -6.89 1.64
CA ASN A 28 -6.43 -6.72 3.07
C ASN A 28 -5.70 -7.93 3.68
N PHE A 29 -4.38 -7.93 3.58
CA PHE A 29 -3.55 -9.02 4.10
C PHE A 29 -3.54 -9.00 5.62
N GLN A 30 -3.71 -10.18 6.22
CA GLN A 30 -3.62 -10.38 7.65
C GLN A 30 -2.18 -10.77 8.04
N PRO A 31 -1.79 -10.57 9.31
CA PRO A 31 -0.57 -11.15 9.84
C PRO A 31 -0.48 -12.66 9.53
N GLY A 32 0.65 -13.10 8.99
CA GLY A 32 0.90 -14.48 8.58
C GLY A 32 0.67 -14.75 7.10
N ASP A 33 0.01 -13.84 6.37
CA ASP A 33 -0.21 -14.01 4.94
C ASP A 33 1.11 -13.92 4.16
N LEU A 34 1.22 -14.75 3.12
CA LEU A 34 2.33 -14.70 2.17
C LEU A 34 2.06 -13.70 1.05
N VAL A 35 3.00 -12.81 0.85
CA VAL A 35 2.92 -11.70 -0.11
C VAL A 35 4.21 -11.58 -0.93
N LEU A 36 4.08 -11.01 -2.12
CA LEU A 36 5.20 -10.52 -2.92
C LEU A 36 5.29 -9.00 -2.77
N VAL A 37 6.50 -8.45 -2.77
CA VAL A 37 6.69 -7.00 -2.81
C VAL A 37 7.32 -6.56 -4.12
N ARG A 38 6.65 -5.62 -4.78
CA ARG A 38 7.10 -5.01 -6.03
C ARG A 38 8.39 -4.21 -5.81
N ASN A 39 9.40 -4.51 -6.62
CA ASN A 39 10.67 -3.78 -6.63
C ASN A 39 10.55 -2.54 -7.52
N THR A 40 10.06 -1.45 -6.95
CA THR A 40 9.79 -0.20 -7.68
C THR A 40 11.05 0.40 -8.29
N THR A 41 12.19 0.31 -7.61
CA THR A 41 13.48 0.81 -8.10
C THR A 41 13.92 0.10 -9.37
N VAL A 42 13.69 -1.22 -9.44
CA VAL A 42 14.00 -2.01 -10.62
C VAL A 42 13.01 -1.75 -11.75
N GLU A 43 11.73 -1.56 -11.46
CA GLU A 43 10.74 -1.33 -12.52
C GLU A 43 10.91 -0.03 -13.28
N ASP A 44 11.47 0.98 -12.62
CA ASP A 44 11.75 2.29 -13.22
C ASP A 44 13.08 2.31 -13.97
N SER A 45 13.97 1.34 -13.74
CA SER A 45 15.29 1.30 -14.37
C SER A 45 15.24 0.87 -15.84
N LEU A 46 16.20 1.37 -16.64
CA LEU A 46 16.33 1.01 -18.05
C LEU A 46 16.79 -0.45 -18.26
N ASP A 47 17.48 -1.03 -17.27
CA ASP A 47 17.99 -2.40 -17.28
C ASP A 47 17.03 -3.43 -16.64
N LYS A 48 15.78 -3.04 -16.38
CA LYS A 48 14.77 -3.83 -15.66
C LYS A 48 14.47 -5.21 -16.23
N LYS A 49 14.69 -5.40 -17.53
CA LYS A 49 14.33 -6.65 -18.24
C LYS A 49 15.02 -7.87 -17.64
N MET A 50 16.23 -7.70 -17.11
CA MET A 50 17.05 -8.80 -16.57
C MET A 50 16.96 -8.93 -15.04
N LYS A 51 16.21 -8.07 -14.36
CA LYS A 51 16.16 -8.00 -12.90
C LYS A 51 14.84 -8.53 -12.35
N PRO A 52 14.82 -9.08 -11.11
CA PRO A 52 13.59 -9.54 -10.49
C PRO A 52 12.63 -8.38 -10.22
N ARG A 53 11.43 -8.48 -10.77
CA ARG A 53 10.35 -7.48 -10.59
C ARG A 53 9.70 -7.55 -9.21
N TYR A 54 9.67 -8.73 -8.61
CA TYR A 54 9.09 -8.98 -7.29
C TYR A 54 10.18 -9.55 -6.37
N LEU A 55 10.21 -9.03 -5.16
CA LEU A 55 10.99 -9.56 -4.06
C LEU A 55 10.15 -10.61 -3.36
N GLY A 56 10.79 -11.77 -3.14
CA GLY A 56 10.43 -13.00 -2.40
C GLY A 56 8.99 -13.24 -1.94
N PRO A 57 8.62 -14.50 -1.66
CA PRO A 57 7.54 -14.72 -0.71
C PRO A 57 7.96 -14.14 0.65
N MET A 58 7.17 -13.19 1.14
CA MET A 58 7.36 -12.52 2.42
C MET A 58 6.14 -12.72 3.30
N ILE A 59 6.35 -12.69 4.60
CA ILE A 59 5.30 -12.87 5.60
C ILE A 59 4.87 -11.50 6.08
N VAL A 60 3.56 -11.23 6.06
CA VAL A 60 3.02 -10.01 6.68
C VAL A 60 3.10 -10.14 8.19
N ILE A 61 3.76 -9.19 8.86
CA ILE A 61 3.82 -9.16 10.33
C ILE A 61 2.64 -8.35 10.87
N ARG A 62 2.46 -7.15 10.32
CA ARG A 62 1.43 -6.20 10.78
C ARG A 62 1.10 -5.17 9.71
N ARG A 63 -0.18 -4.79 9.66
CA ARG A 63 -0.67 -3.65 8.88
C ARG A 63 -0.75 -2.41 9.77
N THR A 64 -0.29 -1.26 9.27
CA THR A 64 -0.40 0.04 9.95
C THR A 64 -1.74 0.70 9.69
N LEU A 65 -2.08 1.73 10.48
CA LEU A 65 -3.33 2.46 10.31
C LEU A 65 -3.38 3.18 8.96
N GLY A 66 -2.23 3.72 8.50
CA GLY A 66 -2.08 4.28 7.16
C GLY A 66 -2.11 3.26 6.01
N GLY A 67 -2.35 1.98 6.30
CA GLY A 67 -2.50 0.92 5.30
C GLY A 67 -1.19 0.33 4.78
N SER A 68 -0.04 0.76 5.29
CA SER A 68 1.25 0.14 4.94
C SER A 68 1.47 -1.16 5.70
N TYR A 69 2.39 -1.99 5.23
CA TYR A 69 2.68 -3.30 5.80
C TYR A 69 4.12 -3.37 6.31
N VAL A 70 4.30 -3.99 7.47
CA VAL A 70 5.61 -4.49 7.92
C VAL A 70 5.70 -5.95 7.50
N VAL A 71 6.80 -6.30 6.84
CA VAL A 71 7.00 -7.61 6.21
C VAL A 71 8.30 -8.24 6.72
N ALA A 72 8.30 -9.56 6.81
CA ALA A 72 9.49 -10.35 7.09
C ALA A 72 9.80 -11.26 5.90
N GLU A 73 11.08 -11.53 5.69
CA GLU A 73 11.52 -12.65 4.89
C GLU A 73 11.22 -13.98 5.60
N MET A 74 11.17 -15.08 4.85
CA MET A 74 10.87 -16.41 5.40
C MET A 74 11.89 -16.92 6.43
N ASN A 75 13.07 -16.32 6.49
CA ASN A 75 14.11 -16.62 7.49
C ASN A 75 13.89 -15.89 8.83
N GLY A 76 12.83 -15.07 8.97
CA GLY A 76 12.58 -14.27 10.18
C GLY A 76 13.15 -12.86 10.14
N ALA A 77 13.89 -12.48 9.08
CA ALA A 77 14.46 -11.15 8.94
C ALA A 77 13.38 -10.12 8.59
N VAL A 78 13.17 -9.15 9.49
CA VAL A 78 12.16 -8.10 9.32
C VAL A 78 12.74 -6.91 8.57
N TRP A 79 11.98 -6.38 7.61
CA TRP A 79 12.35 -5.13 6.96
C TRP A 79 12.14 -3.94 7.92
N GLN A 80 13.16 -3.10 8.03
CA GLN A 80 13.12 -1.91 8.90
C GLN A 80 12.15 -0.83 8.40
N HIS A 81 11.80 -0.85 7.11
CA HIS A 81 10.91 0.13 6.49
C HIS A 81 9.54 -0.49 6.19
N LYS A 82 8.49 0.32 6.36
CA LYS A 82 7.13 -0.03 5.97
C LYS A 82 7.01 -0.09 4.44
N VAL A 83 6.26 -1.07 3.94
CA VAL A 83 5.95 -1.23 2.53
C VAL A 83 4.56 -0.69 2.25
N GLY A 84 4.43 0.25 1.31
CA GLY A 84 3.12 0.78 0.91
C GLY A 84 2.22 -0.31 0.30
N ALA A 85 0.91 -0.26 0.60
CA ALA A 85 -0.07 -1.27 0.17
C ALA A 85 -0.04 -1.57 -1.34
N PHE A 86 0.15 -0.54 -2.17
CA PHE A 86 0.18 -0.65 -3.63
C PHE A 86 1.35 -1.50 -4.17
N ARG A 87 2.35 -1.79 -3.34
CA ARG A 87 3.50 -2.65 -3.69
C ARG A 87 3.29 -4.10 -3.27
N VAL A 88 2.34 -4.38 -2.39
CA VAL A 88 2.11 -5.70 -1.80
C VAL A 88 1.06 -6.45 -2.60
N ILE A 89 1.39 -7.65 -3.07
CA ILE A 89 0.56 -8.50 -3.93
C ILE A 89 0.46 -9.89 -3.31
N PRO A 90 -0.67 -10.62 -3.42
CA PRO A 90 -0.75 -11.98 -2.90
C PRO A 90 0.31 -12.90 -3.51
N TYR A 91 0.96 -13.71 -2.67
CA TYR A 91 1.77 -14.82 -3.13
C TYR A 91 0.92 -16.10 -3.18
N TYR A 92 0.75 -16.67 -4.37
CA TYR A 92 0.04 -17.93 -4.55
C TYR A 92 1.00 -19.10 -4.40
N ALA A 93 1.12 -19.60 -3.17
CA ALA A 93 1.91 -20.79 -2.88
C ALA A 93 1.30 -22.03 -3.56
N ARG A 94 2.15 -22.97 -3.99
CA ARG A 94 1.72 -24.25 -4.58
C ARG A 94 1.13 -25.20 -3.55
N GLU A 95 1.61 -25.08 -2.32
CA GLU A 95 1.16 -25.84 -1.15
C GLU A 95 0.79 -24.86 -0.04
N ARG A 96 -0.16 -25.25 0.82
CA ARG A 96 -0.60 -24.42 1.94
C ARG A 96 0.49 -24.40 3.01
N ILE A 97 1.10 -23.24 3.20
CA ILE A 97 2.05 -22.99 4.29
C ILE A 97 1.27 -22.31 5.40
N GLU A 98 1.04 -23.03 6.49
CA GLU A 98 0.46 -22.44 7.70
C GLU A 98 1.58 -21.92 8.59
N VAL A 99 1.54 -20.63 8.92
CA VAL A 99 2.41 -20.07 9.95
C VAL A 99 1.80 -20.43 11.30
N THR A 100 2.20 -21.56 11.87
CA THR A 100 1.75 -22.03 13.18
C THR A 100 2.51 -21.32 14.30
N GLY A 101 1.79 -20.73 15.25
CA GLY A 101 2.36 -20.05 16.42
C GLY A 101 2.25 -18.52 16.36
N ASP A 102 2.76 -17.85 17.40
CA ASP A 102 2.85 -16.39 17.40
C ASP A 102 3.95 -15.96 16.43
N ILE A 103 3.61 -15.14 15.43
CA ILE A 103 4.58 -14.62 14.43
C ILE A 103 5.78 -13.94 15.13
N LEU A 104 5.55 -13.37 16.31
CA LEU A 104 6.58 -12.73 17.12
C LEU A 104 7.69 -13.69 17.59
N ASP A 105 7.40 -14.99 17.70
CA ASP A 105 8.38 -16.00 18.09
C ASP A 105 9.26 -16.43 16.89
N LEU A 106 8.83 -16.12 15.67
CA LEU A 106 9.50 -16.50 14.43
C LEU A 106 10.36 -15.37 13.83
N ILE A 107 10.29 -14.17 14.39
CA ILE A 107 11.02 -12.99 13.90
C ILE A 107 12.25 -12.70 14.75
N ASP A 108 13.31 -12.19 14.12
CA ASP A 108 14.54 -11.79 14.80
C ASP A 108 14.44 -10.42 15.50
N VAL A 109 13.23 -9.88 15.66
CA VAL A 109 13.00 -8.52 16.18
C VAL A 109 12.14 -8.56 17.44
N SER A 110 12.60 -7.88 18.48
CA SER A 110 11.84 -7.73 19.73
C SER A 110 10.56 -6.93 19.51
N ARG A 111 9.56 -7.13 20.39
CA ARG A 111 8.30 -6.36 20.36
C ARG A 111 8.55 -4.84 20.33
N GLU A 112 9.50 -4.37 21.13
CA GLU A 112 9.90 -2.96 21.15
C GLU A 112 10.51 -2.49 19.82
N GLY A 113 11.28 -3.34 19.15
CA GLY A 113 11.83 -3.05 17.83
C GLY A 113 10.73 -2.92 16.78
N LEU A 114 9.72 -3.80 16.83
CA LEU A 114 8.56 -3.73 15.97
C LEU A 114 7.75 -2.45 16.23
N ASP A 115 7.54 -2.09 17.49
CA ASP A 115 6.82 -0.86 17.85
C ASP A 115 7.56 0.39 17.37
N LYS A 116 8.89 0.41 17.39
CA LYS A 116 9.68 1.52 16.80
C LYS A 116 9.47 1.65 15.30
N ILE A 117 9.39 0.54 14.57
CA ILE A 117 9.09 0.54 13.13
C ILE A 117 7.68 1.11 12.89
N LEU A 118 6.73 0.76 13.76
CA LEU A 118 5.33 1.21 13.64
C LEU A 118 5.13 2.67 14.04
N ALA A 119 5.82 3.14 15.07
CA ALA A 119 5.73 4.49 15.62
C ALA A 119 6.38 5.58 14.74
N GLY A 120 6.93 5.22 13.57
CA GLY A 120 7.30 6.20 12.54
C GLY A 120 6.12 7.13 12.22
N PRO A 121 6.37 8.35 11.70
CA PRO A 121 5.43 9.48 11.72
C PRO A 121 4.15 9.17 10.93
N GLU A 122 3.19 8.55 11.59
CA GLU A 122 1.79 8.47 11.15
C GLU A 122 1.02 9.48 12.01
N GLU A 123 1.22 10.77 11.72
CA GLU A 123 0.30 11.82 12.19
C GLU A 123 -1.03 11.65 11.45
N ILE A 124 -1.89 10.81 12.01
CA ILE A 124 -3.28 10.69 11.59
C ILE A 124 -4.08 11.31 12.72
N GLU A 125 -4.54 12.54 12.52
CA GLU A 125 -5.63 13.09 13.33
C GLU A 125 -6.80 12.10 13.27
N ASP A 126 -7.29 11.65 14.43
CA ASP A 126 -8.44 10.77 14.59
C ASP A 126 -9.71 11.46 14.07
N LEU A 127 -9.90 11.43 12.76
CA LEU A 127 -11.10 11.90 12.08
C LEU A 127 -12.15 10.80 12.21
N GLY A 128 -12.94 10.90 13.27
CA GLY A 128 -13.95 9.94 13.69
C GLY A 128 -14.72 9.26 12.55
N LYS A 129 -14.81 7.94 12.65
CA LYS A 129 -15.73 6.99 11.98
C LYS A 129 -16.32 7.39 10.60
N ARG A 130 -15.88 6.62 9.59
CA ARG A 130 -16.66 6.15 8.41
C ARG A 130 -17.03 7.18 7.32
N GLN A 131 -16.06 7.87 6.75
CA GLN A 131 -16.17 8.27 5.34
C GLN A 131 -14.83 8.05 4.64
N ARG A 132 -14.85 7.61 3.38
CA ARG A 132 -13.62 7.39 2.61
C ARG A 132 -12.96 8.76 2.38
N ASP A 133 -11.80 8.96 2.98
CA ASP A 133 -11.07 10.23 2.93
C ASP A 133 -10.40 10.41 1.58
N TYR A 134 -11.13 10.97 0.62
CA TYR A 134 -10.55 11.38 -0.65
C TYR A 134 -9.78 12.72 -0.54
N ALA A 135 -9.32 13.13 0.65
CA ALA A 135 -8.67 14.42 0.83
C ALA A 135 -7.27 14.43 0.17
N LEU A 136 -7.19 14.93 -1.05
CA LEU A 136 -5.94 15.10 -1.80
C LEU A 136 -5.29 16.44 -1.47
N GLU A 137 -3.96 16.44 -1.38
CA GLU A 137 -3.17 17.66 -1.48
C GLU A 137 -3.37 18.26 -2.87
N LYS A 138 -3.45 19.59 -2.98
CA LYS A 138 -3.78 20.26 -4.24
C LYS A 138 -2.81 19.83 -5.34
N VAL A 139 -3.33 19.15 -6.37
CA VAL A 139 -2.62 18.98 -7.64
C VAL A 139 -2.80 20.28 -8.42
N HIS A 140 -1.72 21.00 -8.68
CA HIS A 140 -1.72 22.13 -9.60
C HIS A 140 -1.78 21.56 -11.03
N LEU A 141 -2.99 21.51 -11.60
CA LEU A 141 -3.15 21.35 -13.03
C LEU A 141 -3.22 22.75 -13.64
N GLU A 142 -2.32 23.03 -14.57
CA GLU A 142 -2.51 24.12 -15.53
C GLU A 142 -3.73 23.75 -16.36
N THR A 143 -4.81 24.50 -16.20
CA THR A 143 -5.96 24.40 -17.09
C THR A 143 -5.58 25.11 -18.37
N ASP A 144 -5.32 24.36 -19.44
CA ASP A 144 -5.28 24.92 -20.78
C ASP A 144 -6.63 25.59 -21.04
N SER A 145 -6.60 26.92 -21.15
CA SER A 145 -7.72 27.76 -21.51
C SER A 145 -7.92 27.66 -23.02
N ASP A 146 -8.66 26.65 -23.47
CA ASP A 146 -9.20 26.64 -24.82
C ASP A 146 -10.41 27.59 -24.87
N GLU A 147 -10.14 28.90 -24.98
CA GLU A 147 -11.10 29.85 -25.54
C GLU A 147 -10.98 29.78 -27.07
N GLU A 148 -11.73 28.87 -27.71
CA GLU A 148 -12.09 29.03 -29.12
C GLU A 148 -13.05 30.22 -29.23
N VAL A 149 -12.51 31.35 -29.68
CA VAL A 149 -13.26 32.53 -30.12
C VAL A 149 -13.74 32.24 -31.55
N ASP A 150 -15.00 31.84 -31.69
CA ASP A 150 -15.68 31.77 -32.99
C ASP A 150 -15.83 33.20 -33.56
N ALA A 151 -15.45 33.34 -34.84
CA ALA A 151 -15.58 34.55 -35.65
C ALA A 151 -16.84 34.53 -36.52
#